data_AF-A0A957X770-F1
#
_entry.id   AF-A0A957X770-F1
#
_cell.length_a   1.000
_cell.length_b   1.000
_cell.length_c   1.000
_cell.angle_alpha   90.00
_cell.angle_beta   90.00
_cell.angle_gamma   90.00
#
_symmetry.space_group_name_H-M   'P 1'
#
loop_
_entity.id
_entity.type
_entity.pdbx_description
1 polymer ?
#
loop_
_entity_poly.entity_id
_entity_poly.type
_entity_poly.pdbx_seq_one_letter_code
_entity_poly.pdbx_strand_id
1 'polypeptide(L)' 'EQIFEHVWEYDFGGESNIIEVYVRYLRTKLETNDKPRLIQTVRGVGYALREG' A
#
# COMPACT_ATOMS: atom_id res chain seq x y z
N GLU A 1 1.66 -3.83 21.68
CA GLU A 1 2.36 -4.13 20.41
C GLU A 1 1.76 -5.38 19.76
N GLN A 2 0.57 -5.33 19.15
CA GLN A 2 -0.04 -6.55 18.56
C GLN A 2 -0.78 -6.36 17.24
N ILE A 3 -0.73 -5.17 16.63
CA ILE A 3 -1.40 -4.94 15.33
C ILE A 3 -0.45 -5.18 14.15
N PHE A 4 0.87 -5.12 14.35
CA PHE A 4 1.83 -5.20 13.24
C PHE A 4 2.14 -6.64 12.78
N GLU A 5 2.21 -7.61 13.69
CA GLU A 5 2.62 -8.98 13.34
C GLU A 5 1.53 -9.78 12.60
N HIS A 6 0.24 -9.49 12.82
CA HIS A 6 -0.85 -10.25 12.19
C HIS A 6 -1.18 -9.82 10.75
N VAL A 7 -0.61 -8.70 10.28
CA VAL A 7 -0.86 -8.19 8.92
C VAL A 7 0.25 -8.63 7.95
N TRP A 8 1.40 -9.07 8.46
CA TRP A 8 2.64 -9.19 7.68
C TRP A 8 3.28 -10.59 7.69
N GLU A 9 2.49 -11.67 7.70
CA GLU A 9 2.95 -12.95 7.14
C GLU A 9 2.96 -12.83 5.60
N TYR A 10 3.90 -12.01 5.10
CA TYR A 10 4.03 -11.68 3.69
C TYR A 10 4.96 -12.70 3.02
N ASP A 11 4.38 -13.84 2.64
CA ASP A 11 4.94 -14.69 1.59
C ASP A 11 4.62 -14.01 0.24
N PHE A 12 5.55 -13.17 -0.24
CA PHE A 12 5.47 -12.38 -1.48
C PHE A 12 5.52 -13.26 -2.75
N GLY A 13 4.77 -14.36 -2.80
CA GLY A 13 4.83 -15.36 -3.86
C GLY A 13 3.55 -15.59 -4.68
N GLY A 14 2.36 -15.32 -4.13
CA GLY A 14 1.10 -15.78 -4.76
C GLY A 14 -0.13 -14.87 -4.67
N GLU A 15 -0.34 -14.17 -3.54
CA GLU A 15 -1.55 -13.35 -3.32
C GLU A 15 -1.39 -11.85 -3.66
N SER A 16 -0.24 -11.48 -4.24
CA SER A 16 0.19 -10.08 -4.45
C SER A 16 -0.75 -9.21 -5.31
N ASN A 17 -1.67 -9.80 -6.07
CA ASN A 17 -2.56 -9.04 -6.97
C ASN A 17 -3.62 -8.23 -6.21
N ILE A 18 -4.20 -8.78 -5.13
CA ILE A 18 -5.31 -8.11 -4.44
C ILE A 18 -4.85 -6.80 -3.77
N ILE A 19 -3.65 -6.81 -3.19
CA ILE A 19 -3.06 -5.65 -2.53
C ILE A 19 -2.81 -4.53 -3.54
N GLU A 20 -2.30 -4.87 -4.73
CA GLU A 20 -2.09 -3.90 -5.80
C GLU A 20 -3.41 -3.26 -6.26
N VAL A 21 -4.48 -4.06 -6.38
CA VAL A 21 -5.83 -3.57 -6.71
C VAL A 21 -6.36 -2.59 -5.64
N TYR A 22 -6.24 -2.93 -4.36
CA TYR A 22 -6.71 -2.04 -3.29
C TYR A 22 -5.85 -0.78 -3.16
N VAL A 23 -4.53 -0.88 -3.31
CA VAL A 23 -3.66 0.29 -3.36
C VAL A 23 -4.06 1.20 -4.52
N ARG A 24 -4.34 0.65 -5.71
CA ARG A 24 -4.85 1.43 -6.84
C ARG A 24 -6.17 2.14 -6.50
N TYR A 25 -7.12 1.45 -5.87
CA TYR A 25 -8.38 2.07 -5.47
C TYR A 25 -8.19 3.19 -4.44
N LEU A 26 -7.30 3.01 -3.47
CA LEU A 26 -6.98 4.03 -2.49
C LEU A 26 -6.36 5.26 -3.16
N ARG A 27 -5.42 5.07 -4.09
CA ARG A 27 -4.84 6.17 -4.87
C ARG A 27 -5.91 6.93 -5.66
N THR A 28 -6.82 6.23 -6.33
CA THR A 28 -7.95 6.88 -7.03
C THR A 28 -8.84 7.70 -6.08
N LYS A 29 -9.06 7.26 -4.84
CA LYS A 29 -9.90 7.98 -3.88
C LYS A 29 -9.17 9.15 -3.19
N LEU A 30 -7.87 9.02 -2.95
CA LEU A 30 -7.10 9.94 -2.12
C LEU A 30 -6.23 10.92 -2.92
N GLU A 31 -5.75 10.51 -4.09
CA GLU A 31 -4.72 11.21 -4.88
C GLU A 31 -5.29 11.79 -6.20
N THR A 32 -6.61 11.86 -6.35
CA THR A 32 -7.27 12.51 -7.48
C THR A 32 -7.50 14.01 -7.24
N ASN A 33 -7.71 14.78 -8.30
CA ASN A 33 -7.91 16.24 -8.27
C ASN A 33 -6.71 17.01 -7.71
N ASP A 34 -5.51 16.76 -8.24
CA ASP A 34 -4.25 17.41 -7.86
C ASP A 34 -3.86 17.27 -6.38
N LYS A 35 -4.44 16.27 -5.69
CA LYS A 35 -4.03 15.92 -4.32
C LYS A 35 -2.67 15.25 -4.31
N PRO A 36 -1.87 15.44 -3.24
CA PRO A 36 -0.55 14.86 -3.14
C PRO A 36 -0.61 13.33 -3.14
N ARG A 37 0.44 12.70 -3.68
CA ARG A 37 0.58 11.25 -3.66
C ARG A 37 0.94 10.79 -2.24
N LEU A 38 0.00 10.14 -1.56
CA LEU A 38 0.16 9.70 -0.19
C LEU A 38 0.77 8.29 -0.10
N ILE A 39 0.50 7.42 -1.06
CA ILE A 39 0.94 6.02 -1.03
C ILE A 39 2.16 5.83 -1.95
N GLN A 40 3.32 5.62 -1.33
CA GLN A 40 4.59 5.36 -2.02
C GLN A 40 4.91 3.86 -2.06
N THR A 41 5.50 3.41 -3.17
CA THR A 41 5.97 2.02 -3.30
C THR A 41 7.42 1.93 -2.82
N VAL A 42 7.68 1.07 -1.85
CA VAL A 42 9.02 0.76 -1.33
C VAL A 42 9.44 -0.59 -1.91
N ARG A 43 10.38 -0.56 -2.86
CA ARG A 43 10.83 -1.75 -3.59
C ARG A 43 11.34 -2.82 -2.61
N GLY A 44 10.83 -4.05 -2.75
CA GLY A 44 11.23 -5.18 -1.90
C GLY A 44 10.64 -5.18 -0.49
N VAL A 45 9.78 -4.20 -0.15
CA VAL A 45 9.17 -4.06 1.18
C VAL A 45 7.65 -3.94 1.11
N GLY A 46 7.11 -3.17 0.15
CA GLY A 46 5.67 -2.97 -0.02
C GLY A 46 5.29 -1.52 -0.26
N TYR A 47 4.34 -0.98 0.53
CA TYR A 47 3.84 0.39 0.40
C TYR A 47 3.97 1.14 1.71
N ALA A 48 4.20 2.45 1.65
CA ALA A 48 4.28 3.33 2.80
C ALA A 48 3.41 4.58 2.58
N LEU A 49 2.79 5.06 3.66
CA LEU A 49 2.09 6.35 3.68
C LEU A 49 3.11 7.46 3.97
N ARG A 50 3.17 8.48 3.12
CA ARG A 50 3.99 9.68 3.33
C ARG A 50 3.24 10.90 2.86
N GLU A 51 3.31 11.97 3.65
CA GLU A 51 2.92 13.29 3.18
C GLU A 51 3.99 13.79 2.20
N GLY A 52 3.54 14.28 1.05
CA GLY A 52 4.41 14.86 0.01
C GLY A 52 4.81 16.29 0.34
#